data_AF-A0A565CQB2-F1
#
_entry.id   AF-A0A565CQB2-F1
#
_cell.length_a   1.000
_cell.length_b   1.000
_cell.length_c   1.000
_cell.angle_alpha   90.00
_cell.angle_beta   90.00
_cell.angle_gamma   90.00
#
_symmetry.space_group_name_H-M   'P 1'
#
loop_
_entity.id
_entity.type
_entity.pdbx_description
1 polymer ?
#
loop_
_entity_poly.entity_id
_entity_poly.type
_entity_poly.pdbx_seq_one_letter_code
_entity_poly.pdbx_strand_id
1 'polypeptide(L)' 'MTEQEEDLIFRMYRLVGDRWDLIAGRVPGREPEEIERYWIMRNSEGFAEKRRQLHQSSSSHKTTKAHRPRFSIYPP' A
#
# COMPACT_ATOMS: atom_id res chain seq x y z
N MET A 1 -11.25 -16.58 -8.08
CA MET A 1 -11.70 -15.44 -8.91
C MET A 1 -11.93 -15.98 -10.30
N THR A 2 -13.17 -15.96 -10.77
CA THR A 2 -13.57 -16.25 -12.15
C THR A 2 -13.42 -15.00 -13.00
N GLU A 3 -13.26 -15.14 -14.31
CA GLU A 3 -13.06 -14.01 -15.24
C GLU A 3 -14.20 -12.97 -15.13
N GLN A 4 -15.42 -13.43 -14.87
CA GLN A 4 -16.59 -12.59 -14.63
C GLN A 4 -16.47 -11.77 -13.33
N GLU A 5 -15.95 -12.36 -12.25
CA GLU A 5 -15.67 -11.65 -10.99
C GLU A 5 -14.54 -10.63 -11.20
N GLU A 6 -13.48 -11.02 -11.91
CA GLU A 6 -12.33 -10.15 -12.21
C GLU A 6 -12.76 -8.90 -13.00
N ASP A 7 -13.58 -9.08 -14.04
CA ASP A 7 -14.12 -7.99 -14.86
C ASP A 7 -15.04 -7.05 -14.08
N LEU A 8 -15.79 -7.60 -13.12
CA LEU A 8 -16.68 -6.82 -12.26
C LEU A 8 -15.85 -5.99 -11.26
N ILE A 9 -14.84 -6.60 -10.63
CA ILE A 9 -13.93 -5.91 -9.72
C ILE A 9 -13.19 -4.80 -10.46
N PHE A 10 -12.69 -5.05 -11.67
CA PHE A 10 -11.99 -4.04 -12.47
C PHE A 10 -12.90 -2.85 -12.81
N ARG A 11 -14.12 -3.11 -13.28
CA ARG A 11 -15.10 -2.06 -13.60
C ARG A 11 -15.50 -1.26 -12.36
N MET A 12 -15.73 -1.93 -11.24
CA MET A 12 -16.11 -1.27 -9.99
C MET A 12 -14.97 -0.44 -9.42
N TYR A 13 -13.74 -0.96 -9.41
CA TYR A 13 -12.56 -0.22 -8.98
C TYR A 13 -12.35 1.06 -9.81
N ARG A 14 -12.60 1.02 -11.12
CA ARG A 14 -12.57 2.24 -11.96
C ARG A 14 -13.64 3.27 -11.60
N LEU A 15 -14.76 2.85 -11.01
CA LEU A 15 -15.88 3.72 -10.65
C LEU A 15 -15.76 4.27 -9.23
N VAL A 16 -15.40 3.43 -8.26
CA VAL A 16 -15.42 3.77 -6.82
C VAL A 16 -14.05 3.76 -6.16
N GLY A 17 -13.00 3.28 -6.84
CA GLY A 17 -11.65 3.17 -6.30
C GLY A 17 -11.47 1.98 -5.37
N ASP A 18 -10.74 2.20 -4.28
CA ASP A 18 -10.36 1.25 -3.22
C ASP A 18 -11.49 0.95 -2.21
N ARG A 19 -12.73 1.25 -2.55
CA ARG A 19 -13.89 1.01 -1.69
C ARG A 19 -14.35 -0.45 -1.77
N TRP A 20 -13.55 -1.36 -1.20
CA TRP A 20 -13.77 -2.80 -1.29
C TRP A 20 -15.13 -3.27 -0.78
N ASP A 21 -15.65 -2.67 0.29
CA ASP A 21 -16.99 -3.00 0.82
C ASP A 21 -18.11 -2.80 -0.23
N LEU A 22 -18.01 -1.74 -1.04
CA LEU A 22 -18.97 -1.46 -2.11
C LEU A 22 -18.83 -2.43 -3.28
N ILE A 23 -17.61 -2.91 -3.54
CA ILE A 23 -17.32 -3.87 -4.59
C ILE A 23 -17.80 -5.27 -4.17
N ALA A 24 -17.51 -5.68 -2.94
CA ALA A 24 -17.95 -6.94 -2.35
C ALA A 24 -19.47 -7.05 -2.28
N GLY A 25 -20.17 -5.93 -2.00
CA GLY A 25 -21.64 -5.88 -2.07
C GLY A 25 -22.24 -6.21 -3.44
N ARG A 26 -21.43 -6.25 -4.51
CA ARG A 26 -21.84 -6.66 -5.87
C ARG A 26 -21.32 -8.04 -6.27
N VAL A 27 -20.41 -8.63 -5.51
CA VAL A 27 -19.87 -9.97 -5.76
C VAL A 27 -20.33 -10.91 -4.65
N PRO A 28 -21.52 -11.52 -4.78
CA PRO A 28 -22.07 -12.37 -3.73
C PRO A 28 -21.12 -13.55 -3.43
N GLY A 29 -20.77 -13.73 -2.16
CA GLY A 29 -19.85 -14.79 -1.73
C GLY A 29 -18.36 -14.43 -1.82
N ARG A 30 -18.02 -13.17 -2.07
CA ARG A 30 -16.65 -12.65 -1.93
C ARG A 30 -16.57 -11.66 -0.78
N GLU A 31 -15.65 -11.94 0.12
CA GLU A 31 -15.27 -10.99 1.17
C GLU A 31 -14.43 -9.85 0.57
N PRO A 32 -14.61 -8.61 1.04
CA PRO A 32 -13.85 -7.45 0.57
C PRO A 32 -12.34 -7.64 0.71
N GLU A 33 -11.87 -8.34 1.76
CA GLU A 33 -10.43 -8.58 1.95
C GLU A 33 -9.85 -9.52 0.87
N GLU A 34 -10.65 -10.45 0.36
CA GLU A 34 -10.21 -11.36 -0.68
C GLU A 34 -10.08 -10.66 -2.05
N ILE A 35 -10.97 -9.70 -2.30
CA ILE A 35 -10.92 -8.81 -3.48
C ILE A 35 -9.69 -7.90 -3.41
N GLU A 36 -9.44 -7.29 -2.25
CA GLU A 36 -8.25 -6.47 -2.00
C GLU A 36 -6.96 -7.27 -2.24
N ARG A 37 -6.86 -8.47 -1.64
CA ARG A 37 -5.69 -9.34 -1.79
C ARG A 37 -5.48 -9.75 -3.25
N TYR A 38 -6.54 -10.09 -3.96
CA TYR A 38 -6.48 -10.43 -5.38
C TYR A 38 -6.01 -9.24 -6.21
N TRP A 39 -6.54 -8.03 -5.96
CA TRP A 39 -6.12 -6.82 -6.67
C TRP A 39 -4.67 -6.46 -6.41
N ILE A 40 -4.22 -6.53 -5.16
CA ILE A 40 -2.81 -6.31 -4.78
C ILE A 40 -1.93 -7.32 -5.51
N MET A 41 -2.27 -8.60 -5.49
CA MET A 41 -1.49 -9.65 -6.15
C MET A 41 -1.46 -9.46 -7.68
N ARG A 42 -2.62 -9.28 -8.32
CA ARG A 42 -2.78 -9.14 -9.77
C ARG A 42 -2.13 -7.87 -10.32
N ASN A 43 -2.26 -6.75 -9.61
CA ASN A 43 -1.61 -5.51 -10.01
C ASN A 43 -0.15 -5.43 -9.54
N SER A 44 0.30 -6.27 -8.60
CA SER A 44 1.69 -6.22 -8.12
C SER A 44 2.74 -6.70 -9.12
N GLU A 45 2.39 -7.53 -10.10
CA GLU A 45 3.34 -7.93 -11.14
C GLU A 45 3.60 -6.79 -12.15
N GLY A 46 2.63 -5.89 -12.36
CA GLY A 46 2.81 -4.67 -13.15
C GLY A 46 3.27 -3.44 -12.33
N PHE A 47 3.06 -3.44 -11.01
CA PHE A 47 3.37 -2.32 -10.09
C PHE A 47 4.41 -2.67 -9.01
N ALA A 48 5.33 -3.61 -9.26
CA ALA A 48 6.45 -3.89 -8.33
C ALA A 48 7.27 -2.62 -7.96
N GLU A 49 7.31 -1.63 -8.85
CA GLU A 49 7.92 -0.31 -8.64
C GLU A 49 7.18 0.52 -7.56
N LYS A 50 5.85 0.46 -7.51
CA LYS A 50 5.01 1.37 -6.70
C LYS A 50 4.77 0.84 -5.28
N ARG A 51 4.82 -0.48 -5.06
CA ARG A 51 4.76 -1.10 -3.71
C ARG A 51 5.96 -0.76 -2.82
N ARG A 52 7.13 -0.43 -3.37
CA ARG A 52 8.28 0.06 -2.59
C ARG A 52 7.99 1.39 -1.89
N GLN A 53 7.12 2.22 -2.47
CA GLN A 53 6.80 3.55 -1.93
C GLN A 53 5.70 3.50 -0.86
N LEU A 54 4.67 2.65 -1.02
CA LEU A 54 3.59 2.50 -0.03
C LEU A 54 4.03 1.73 1.23
N HIS A 55 4.94 0.76 1.12
CA HIS A 55 5.51 0.08 2.30
C HIS A 55 6.56 0.91 3.06
N GLN A 56 7.00 2.05 2.53
CA GLN A 56 7.92 2.94 3.23
C GLN A 56 7.20 3.86 4.24
N SER A 57 5.87 3.94 4.20
CA SER A 57 5.07 4.81 5.08
C SER A 57 4.92 4.30 6.52
N SER A 58 5.23 3.02 6.80
CA SER A 58 5.15 2.43 8.14
C SER A 58 6.49 2.31 8.86
N SER A 59 7.61 2.78 8.27
CA SER A 59 8.89 2.93 8.97
C SER A 59 9.28 4.40 9.10
N SER A 60 8.58 5.14 9.94
CA SER A 60 9.06 6.45 10.39
C SER A 60 8.77 6.63 11.87
N HIS A 61 9.67 6.08 12.69
CA HIS A 61 9.90 6.59 14.04
C HIS A 61 11.40 6.85 14.26
N LYS A 62 11.78 8.06 13.79
CA LYS A 62 12.73 9.03 14.37
C LYS A 62 14.23 8.71 14.33
N THR A 63 14.87 9.31 13.33
CA THR A 63 16.29 9.70 13.40
C THR A 63 16.39 11.06 14.08
N THR A 64 17.27 11.22 15.06
CA THR A 64 17.86 12.53 15.38
C THR A 64 19.33 12.35 15.68
N LYS A 65 20.15 12.77 14.73
CA LYS A 65 21.60 12.82 14.78
C LYS A 65 22.00 14.03 15.62
N ALA A 66 22.50 13.81 16.84
CA ALA A 66 23.09 14.89 17.63
C ALA A 66 24.60 15.00 17.34
N HIS A 67 24.94 16.19 16.83
CA HIS A 67 26.24 16.82 16.65
C HIS A 67 27.47 16.18 17.30
N ARG A 68 28.50 15.96 16.46
CA ARG A 68 29.92 15.98 16.85
C ARG A 68 30.19 17.22 17.72
N PRO A 69 30.72 17.11 18.95
CA PRO A 69 31.34 18.24 19.61
C PRO A 69 32.64 18.57 18.87
N ARG A 70 32.72 19.81 18.40
CA ARG A 70 33.87 20.44 17.77
C ARG A 70 34.96 20.56 18.85
N PHE A 71 36.16 20.04 18.56
CA PHE A 71 37.35 20.30 19.36
C PHE A 71 37.47 21.82 19.61
N SER A 72 37.39 22.25 20.86
CA SER A 72 37.84 23.57 21.30
C SER A 72 39.01 23.37 22.23
N ILE A 73 40.11 23.99 21.83
CA ILE A 73 41.43 23.97 22.41
C ILE A 73 41.52 25.06 23.51
N TYR A 74 42.27 24.76 24.58
CA TYR A 74 43.02 25.65 25.51
C TYR A 74 42.46 26.07 26.90
N PRO A 75 43.34 26.44 27.87
CA PRO A 75 43.40 25.93 29.25
C PRO A 75 43.15 27.04 30.30
N PRO A 76 43.39 26.77 31.60
CA PRO A 76 44.56 27.38 32.26
C PRO A 76 45.49 26.38 32.97
#